data_AF-A0A959Z1W3-F1
#
_entry.id   AF-A0A959Z1W3-F1
#
_cell.length_a   1.000
_cell.length_b   1.000
_cell.length_c   1.000
_cell.angle_alpha   90.00
_cell.angle_beta   90.00
_cell.angle_gamma   90.00
#
_symmetry.space_group_name_H-M   'P 1'
#
loop_
_entity.id
_entity.type
_entity.pdbx_description
1 polymer ?
#
loop_
_entity_poly.entity_id
_entity_poly.type
_entity_poly.pdbx_seq_one_letter_code
_entity_poly.pdbx_strand_id
1 'polypeptide(L)'
;MSPQEWIVLGVLAGAIILFITEKLSIDLVALLIVAVLVLSGTITPQEGVAGFSNGATLTVAFMFVLSAALLRTGALATLGPRLGARFRKDHTGGLLILMLVVAACSAFLNNTPIVAVLLPIVVQTARSAGIPPSRLLMPLSFAAILGGTTTLIGTSTNLVVSGIAETLGEAPFGVFTLTPMGLVFLAAGIAYMALVGWRLLPGGDRTSDLQEAFGMRDYLTELELLSASPAVGRRIMDSHLVRELEMDIIAIQRGESRFTMPPGDMVLEAGDVLKVRCDIGRIRALKDRAHVALKPGLKVADHDLLTRGTKLVELVITSNSELEGKTIREADLLRKYRAVALAVRHREEVVHERLQDATLRAGDVVLAEVRSHYIERLKELERKADSPFAILTEEEGMPIFAKRRFAFVLGVLALVVGLASTGIIGILEATLGGVCLIVL
;
A
#
# COMPACT_ATOMS: atom_id res chain seq x y z
N MET A 1 27.84 -37.74 -23.15
CA MET A 1 27.87 -36.35 -22.69
C MET A 1 29.28 -36.01 -22.24
N SER A 2 29.85 -34.90 -22.69
CA SER A 2 31.16 -34.43 -22.24
C SER A 2 31.14 -34.01 -20.76
N PRO A 3 32.30 -33.94 -20.07
CA PRO A 3 32.37 -33.41 -18.70
C PRO A 3 31.79 -31.99 -18.58
N GLN A 4 31.96 -31.17 -19.62
CA GLN A 4 31.42 -29.82 -19.72
C GLN A 4 29.88 -29.83 -19.74
N GLU A 5 29.26 -30.72 -20.52
CA GLU A 5 27.79 -30.83 -20.57
C GLU A 5 27.17 -31.20 -19.21
N TRP A 6 27.82 -32.06 -18.43
CA TRP A 6 27.35 -32.39 -17.07
C TRP A 6 27.45 -31.22 -16.12
N ILE A 7 28.52 -30.41 -16.24
CA ILE A 7 28.67 -29.19 -15.45
C ILE A 7 27.55 -28.20 -15.77
N VAL A 8 27.28 -27.96 -17.07
CA VAL A 8 26.18 -27.08 -17.50
C VAL A 8 24.84 -27.57 -16.96
N LEU A 9 24.56 -28.87 -17.06
CA LEU A 9 23.30 -29.44 -16.57
C LEU A 9 23.17 -29.30 -15.04
N GLY A 10 24.26 -29.54 -14.30
CA GLY A 10 24.30 -29.36 -12.85
C GLY A 10 24.09 -27.90 -12.43
N VAL A 11 24.73 -26.96 -13.13
CA VAL A 11 24.55 -25.52 -12.91
C VAL A 11 23.11 -25.09 -13.21
N LEU A 12 22.52 -25.59 -14.30
CA LEU A 12 21.13 -25.29 -14.67
C LEU A 12 20.15 -25.80 -13.61
N ALA A 13 20.29 -27.06 -13.16
CA ALA A 13 19.44 -27.63 -12.12
C ALA A 13 19.60 -26.87 -10.79
N GLY A 14 20.85 -26.55 -10.41
CA GLY A 14 21.14 -25.75 -9.22
C GLY A 14 20.53 -24.35 -9.28
N ALA A 15 20.64 -23.68 -10.43
CA ALA A 15 20.05 -22.36 -10.66
C ALA A 15 18.53 -22.38 -10.52
N ILE A 16 17.85 -23.37 -11.11
CA ILE A 16 16.39 -23.54 -10.98
C ILE A 16 15.98 -23.73 -9.51
N ILE A 17 16.69 -24.58 -8.76
CA ILE A 17 16.43 -24.79 -7.33
C ILE A 17 16.65 -23.50 -6.54
N LEU A 18 17.73 -22.76 -6.82
CA LEU A 18 18.02 -21.51 -6.13
C LEU A 18 16.99 -20.42 -6.45
N PHE A 19 16.51 -20.33 -7.70
CA PHE A 19 15.44 -19.42 -8.08
C PHE A 19 14.11 -19.77 -7.42
N ILE A 20 13.74 -21.05 -7.33
CA ILE A 20 12.50 -21.49 -6.66
C ILE A 20 12.58 -21.28 -5.15
N THR A 21 13.74 -21.51 -4.54
CA THR A 21 13.89 -21.40 -3.08
C THR A 21 14.10 -19.96 -2.61
N GLU A 22 14.43 -19.03 -3.51
CA GLU A 22 14.68 -17.61 -3.25
C GLU A 22 15.65 -17.33 -2.08
N LYS A 23 16.49 -18.32 -1.70
CA LYS A 23 17.44 -18.19 -0.59
C LYS A 23 18.56 -17.20 -0.86
N LEU A 24 18.87 -17.00 -2.14
CA LEU A 24 19.88 -16.07 -2.65
C LEU A 24 19.20 -15.12 -3.64
N SER A 25 19.67 -13.88 -3.72
CA SER A 25 19.17 -12.93 -4.71
C SER A 25 19.45 -13.41 -6.13
N ILE A 26 18.56 -13.09 -7.07
CA ILE A 26 18.66 -13.50 -8.48
C ILE A 26 20.00 -13.05 -9.07
N ASP A 27 20.47 -11.85 -8.72
CA ASP A 27 21.75 -11.30 -9.19
C ASP A 27 22.95 -12.12 -8.69
N LEU A 28 22.90 -12.58 -7.44
CA LEU A 28 23.95 -13.42 -6.86
C LEU A 28 23.97 -14.80 -7.52
N VAL A 29 22.79 -15.39 -7.77
CA VAL A 29 22.68 -16.66 -8.50
C VAL A 29 23.24 -16.52 -9.91
N ALA A 30 22.93 -15.43 -10.63
CA ALA A 30 23.47 -15.16 -11.97
C ALA A 30 25.00 -15.04 -11.97
N LEU A 31 25.58 -14.31 -11.00
CA LEU A 31 27.04 -14.20 -10.85
C LEU A 31 27.70 -15.54 -10.53
N LEU A 32 27.07 -16.37 -9.69
CA LEU A 32 27.55 -17.72 -9.37
C LEU A 32 27.54 -18.63 -10.61
N ILE A 33 26.50 -18.56 -11.45
CA ILE A 33 26.45 -19.30 -12.72
C ILE A 33 27.65 -18.94 -13.59
N VAL A 34 27.90 -17.65 -13.82
CA VAL A 34 29.05 -17.18 -14.62
C VAL A 34 30.36 -17.62 -13.99
N ALA A 35 30.52 -17.46 -12.68
CA ALA A 35 31.73 -17.85 -11.96
C ALA A 35 32.02 -19.36 -12.09
N VAL A 36 31.02 -20.22 -11.90
CA VAL A 36 31.19 -21.68 -12.01
C VAL A 36 31.54 -22.09 -13.44
N LEU A 37 30.88 -21.52 -14.45
CA LEU A 37 31.15 -21.86 -15.86
C LEU A 37 32.54 -21.40 -16.32
N VAL A 38 32.99 -20.22 -15.88
CA VAL A 38 34.32 -19.69 -16.22
C VAL A 38 35.42 -20.45 -15.46
N LEU A 39 35.27 -20.65 -14.14
CA LEU A 39 36.28 -21.34 -13.32
C LEU A 39 36.42 -22.82 -13.66
N SER A 40 35.35 -23.46 -14.13
CA SER A 40 35.40 -24.84 -14.62
C SER A 40 36.03 -24.98 -16.01
N GLY A 41 36.32 -23.86 -16.70
CA GLY A 41 36.80 -23.87 -18.08
C GLY A 41 35.76 -24.36 -19.09
N THR A 42 34.47 -24.31 -18.72
CA THR A 42 33.36 -24.64 -19.62
C THR A 42 33.16 -23.53 -20.65
N ILE A 43 33.36 -22.28 -20.23
CA ILE A 43 33.39 -21.09 -21.10
C ILE A 43 34.62 -20.24 -20.77
N THR A 44 35.05 -19.43 -21.72
CA THR A 44 36.12 -18.44 -21.52
C THR A 44 35.63 -17.24 -20.70
N PRO A 45 36.54 -16.50 -20.02
CA PRO A 45 36.17 -15.26 -19.34
C PRO A 45 35.47 -14.25 -20.25
N GLN A 46 35.88 -14.16 -21.52
CA GLN A 46 35.30 -13.28 -22.52
C GLN A 46 33.84 -13.65 -22.83
N GLU A 47 33.55 -14.95 -23.01
CA GLU A 47 32.19 -15.45 -23.20
C GLU A 47 31.32 -15.21 -21.95
N GLY A 48 31.88 -15.40 -20.75
CA GLY A 48 31.18 -15.16 -19.49
C GLY A 48 30.70 -13.71 -19.30
N VAL A 49 31.43 -12.72 -19.85
CA VAL A 49 31.06 -11.31 -19.77
C VAL A 49 30.36 -10.75 -21.03
N ALA A 50 30.30 -11.52 -22.12
CA ALA A 50 29.72 -11.07 -23.39
C ALA A 50 28.24 -10.66 -23.28
N GLY A 51 27.50 -11.22 -22.31
CA GLY A 51 26.11 -10.86 -22.04
C GLY A 51 25.91 -9.40 -21.59
N PHE A 52 26.93 -8.75 -21.00
CA PHE A 52 26.86 -7.35 -20.58
C PHE A 52 26.89 -6.38 -21.76
N SER A 53 27.51 -6.76 -22.87
CA SER A 53 27.52 -5.98 -24.12
C SER A 53 26.38 -6.36 -25.07
N ASN A 54 25.46 -7.23 -24.66
CA ASN A 54 24.33 -7.62 -25.49
C ASN A 54 23.37 -6.42 -25.69
N GLY A 55 22.94 -6.22 -26.94
CA GLY A 55 22.07 -5.10 -27.31
C GLY A 55 20.73 -5.08 -26.57
N ALA A 56 20.13 -6.24 -26.28
CA ALA A 56 18.91 -6.31 -25.49
C ALA A 56 19.16 -5.91 -24.02
N THR A 57 20.26 -6.36 -23.41
CA THR A 57 20.65 -5.95 -22.04
C THR A 57 20.81 -4.43 -21.93
N LEU A 58 21.53 -3.82 -22.87
CA LEU A 58 21.73 -2.37 -22.91
C LEU A 58 20.42 -1.62 -23.17
N THR A 59 19.58 -2.13 -24.07
CA THR A 59 18.25 -1.57 -24.35
C THR A 59 17.39 -1.54 -23.10
N VAL A 60 17.37 -2.63 -22.31
CA VAL A 60 16.63 -2.68 -21.04
C VAL A 60 17.15 -1.63 -20.07
N ALA A 61 18.48 -1.47 -19.95
CA ALA A 61 19.07 -0.45 -19.09
C ALA A 61 18.67 0.98 -19.49
N PHE A 62 18.73 1.31 -20.79
CA PHE A 62 18.29 2.61 -21.29
C PHE A 62 16.78 2.83 -21.09
N MET A 63 15.96 1.79 -21.28
CA MET A 63 14.54 1.85 -21.00
C MET A 63 14.21 2.08 -19.53
N PHE A 64 15.02 1.58 -18.59
CA PHE A 64 14.88 1.93 -17.17
C PHE A 64 15.12 3.42 -16.92
N VAL A 65 16.09 4.04 -17.61
CA VAL A 65 16.35 5.48 -17.51
C VAL A 65 15.17 6.29 -18.06
N LEU A 66 14.67 5.94 -19.26
CA LEU A 66 13.50 6.60 -19.84
C LEU A 66 12.26 6.44 -18.97
N SER A 67 12.05 5.24 -18.42
CA SER A 67 10.95 4.94 -17.50
C SER A 67 11.04 5.78 -16.22
N ALA A 68 12.22 5.84 -15.60
CA ALA A 68 12.46 6.65 -14.42
C ALA A 68 12.23 8.14 -14.69
N ALA A 69 12.65 8.64 -15.85
CA ALA A 69 12.42 10.01 -16.25
C ALA A 69 10.92 10.33 -16.35
N LEU A 70 10.13 9.46 -16.96
CA LEU A 70 8.68 9.65 -17.06
C LEU A 70 8.01 9.63 -15.68
N LEU A 71 8.42 8.72 -14.80
CA LEU A 71 7.87 8.61 -13.45
C LEU A 71 8.19 9.85 -12.61
N ARG A 72 9.40 10.40 -12.75
CA ARG A 72 9.81 11.67 -12.10
C ARG A 72 9.01 12.89 -12.55
N THR A 73 8.26 12.81 -13.66
CA THR A 73 7.39 13.91 -14.08
C THR A 73 6.15 14.08 -13.20
N GLY A 74 5.80 13.07 -12.40
CA GLY A 74 4.59 13.08 -11.56
C GLY A 74 3.28 12.98 -12.35
N ALA A 75 3.32 12.64 -13.64
CA ALA A 75 2.13 12.55 -14.48
C ALA A 75 1.12 11.52 -13.97
N LEU A 76 1.63 10.36 -13.54
CA LEU A 76 0.82 9.28 -13.00
C LEU A 76 0.09 9.68 -11.71
N ALA A 77 0.65 10.59 -10.90
CA ALA A 77 0.01 11.12 -9.68
C ALA A 77 -1.31 11.86 -9.99
N THR A 78 -1.48 12.39 -11.19
CA THR A 78 -2.74 13.06 -11.59
C THR A 78 -3.89 12.10 -11.88
N LEU A 79 -3.60 10.78 -12.00
CA LEU A 79 -4.62 9.77 -12.29
C LEU A 79 -5.52 9.51 -11.08
N GLY A 80 -4.99 9.56 -9.86
CA GLY A 80 -5.73 9.19 -8.64
C GLY A 80 -7.06 9.92 -8.43
N PRO A 81 -7.08 11.26 -8.36
CA PRO A 81 -8.33 12.01 -8.11
C PRO A 81 -9.39 11.79 -9.20
N ARG A 82 -8.97 11.67 -10.47
CA ARG A 82 -9.86 11.42 -11.61
C ARG A 82 -10.44 10.01 -11.57
N LEU A 83 -9.58 9.04 -11.26
CA LEU A 83 -9.95 7.65 -11.17
C LEU A 83 -10.91 7.40 -9.99
N GLY A 84 -10.65 8.00 -8.83
CA GLY A 84 -11.55 7.94 -7.67
C GLY A 84 -12.92 8.56 -7.93
N ALA A 85 -12.98 9.68 -8.66
CA ALA A 85 -14.25 10.27 -9.07
C ALA A 85 -15.06 9.34 -9.99
N ARG A 86 -14.40 8.55 -10.85
CA ARG A 86 -15.06 7.59 -11.72
C ARG A 86 -15.54 6.36 -10.94
N PHE A 87 -14.70 5.77 -10.09
CA PHE A 87 -15.06 4.61 -9.27
C PHE A 87 -16.28 4.87 -8.37
N ARG A 88 -16.44 6.11 -7.86
CA ARG A 88 -17.63 6.50 -7.09
C ARG A 88 -18.92 6.55 -7.91
N LYS A 89 -18.84 6.76 -9.23
CA LYS A 89 -20.01 6.79 -10.12
C LYS A 89 -20.33 5.41 -10.69
N ASP A 90 -19.29 4.68 -11.09
CA ASP A 90 -19.39 3.41 -11.80
C ASP A 90 -18.15 2.57 -11.51
N HIS A 91 -18.33 1.46 -10.79
CA HIS A 91 -17.24 0.58 -10.39
C HIS A 91 -16.59 -0.10 -11.60
N THR A 92 -17.39 -0.61 -12.53
CA THR A 92 -16.90 -1.31 -13.73
C THR A 92 -16.21 -0.33 -14.67
N GLY A 93 -16.80 0.86 -14.87
CA GLY A 93 -16.17 1.92 -15.65
C GLY A 93 -14.85 2.42 -15.05
N GLY A 94 -14.76 2.51 -13.71
CA GLY A 94 -13.52 2.83 -13.01
C GLY A 94 -12.44 1.76 -13.22
N LEU A 95 -12.81 0.48 -13.09
CA LEU A 95 -11.93 -0.67 -13.30
C LEU A 95 -11.37 -0.71 -14.71
N LEU A 96 -12.23 -0.54 -15.72
CA LEU A 96 -11.83 -0.50 -17.12
C LEU A 96 -10.84 0.62 -17.41
N ILE A 97 -11.10 1.83 -16.91
CA ILE A 97 -10.18 2.96 -17.09
C ILE A 97 -8.85 2.71 -16.39
N LEU A 98 -8.86 2.18 -15.16
CA LEU A 98 -7.64 1.80 -14.45
C LEU A 98 -6.81 0.83 -15.31
N MET A 99 -7.41 -0.27 -15.74
CA MET A 99 -6.69 -1.30 -16.50
C MET A 99 -6.19 -0.77 -17.85
N LEU A 100 -6.98 0.00 -18.58
CA LEU A 100 -6.57 0.56 -19.87
C LEU A 100 -5.42 1.56 -19.74
N VAL A 101 -5.48 2.46 -18.75
CA VAL A 101 -4.40 3.44 -18.54
C VAL A 101 -3.12 2.73 -18.12
N VAL A 102 -3.22 1.78 -17.18
CA VAL A 102 -2.05 1.01 -16.72
C VAL A 102 -1.46 0.21 -17.87
N ALA A 103 -2.29 -0.49 -18.64
CA ALA A 103 -1.83 -1.30 -19.76
C ALA A 103 -1.16 -0.44 -20.84
N ALA A 104 -1.73 0.73 -21.16
CA ALA A 104 -1.14 1.67 -22.11
C ALA A 104 0.20 2.22 -21.62
N CYS A 105 0.35 2.47 -20.32
CA CYS A 105 1.64 2.82 -19.74
C CYS A 105 2.63 1.66 -19.83
N SER A 106 2.24 0.45 -19.39
CA SER A 106 3.09 -0.75 -19.39
C SER A 106 3.48 -1.20 -20.79
N ALA A 107 2.69 -0.86 -21.81
CA ALA A 107 3.06 -1.10 -23.20
C ALA A 107 4.37 -0.42 -23.62
N PHE A 108 4.86 0.60 -22.89
CA PHE A 108 6.08 1.33 -23.24
C PHE A 108 7.03 1.53 -22.06
N LEU A 109 6.71 0.97 -20.90
CA LEU A 109 7.42 1.16 -19.65
C LEU A 109 7.48 -0.17 -18.92
N ASN A 110 8.57 -0.38 -18.17
CA ASN A 110 8.70 -1.59 -17.36
C ASN A 110 7.60 -1.67 -16.29
N ASN A 111 7.12 -2.88 -16.00
CA ASN A 111 5.99 -3.12 -15.09
C ASN A 111 6.28 -2.63 -13.65
N THR A 112 7.45 -2.97 -13.09
CA THR A 112 7.77 -2.73 -11.68
C THR A 112 7.70 -1.25 -11.27
N PRO A 113 8.34 -0.31 -12.01
CA PRO A 113 8.28 1.10 -11.66
C PRO A 113 6.87 1.72 -11.77
N ILE A 114 6.05 1.27 -12.73
CA ILE A 114 4.68 1.73 -12.88
C ILE A 114 3.84 1.31 -11.67
N VAL A 115 3.91 0.03 -11.30
CA VAL A 115 3.14 -0.50 -10.17
C VAL A 115 3.57 0.20 -8.88
N ALA A 116 4.87 0.39 -8.65
CA ALA A 116 5.36 1.10 -7.47
C ALA A 116 4.80 2.53 -7.36
N VAL A 117 4.74 3.29 -8.46
CA VAL A 117 4.20 4.66 -8.45
C VAL A 117 2.67 4.68 -8.35
N LEU A 118 1.98 3.72 -8.97
CA LEU A 118 0.52 3.67 -8.96
C LEU A 118 -0.07 3.02 -7.70
N LEU A 119 0.69 2.19 -6.98
CA LEU A 119 0.24 1.55 -5.75
C LEU A 119 -0.30 2.54 -4.71
N PRO A 120 0.45 3.59 -4.28
CA PRO A 120 -0.06 4.54 -3.30
C PRO A 120 -1.30 5.28 -3.80
N ILE A 121 -1.34 5.62 -5.10
CA ILE A 121 -2.45 6.32 -5.76
C ILE A 121 -3.71 5.45 -5.76
N VAL A 122 -3.56 4.16 -6.09
CA VAL A 122 -4.64 3.19 -6.15
C VAL A 122 -5.15 2.86 -4.75
N VAL A 123 -4.27 2.72 -3.76
CA VAL A 123 -4.66 2.54 -2.36
C VAL A 123 -5.45 3.75 -1.86
N GLN A 124 -4.98 4.97 -2.12
CA GLN A 124 -5.68 6.19 -1.73
C GLN A 124 -7.03 6.33 -2.44
N THR A 125 -7.07 5.96 -3.72
CA THR A 125 -8.30 5.93 -4.52
C THR A 125 -9.31 4.96 -3.92
N ALA A 126 -8.87 3.73 -3.60
CA ALA A 126 -9.68 2.71 -2.96
C ALA A 126 -10.25 3.21 -1.62
N ARG A 127 -9.40 3.82 -0.78
CA ARG A 127 -9.81 4.45 0.50
C ARG A 127 -10.87 5.54 0.29
N SER A 128 -10.65 6.44 -0.67
CA SER A 128 -11.58 7.56 -0.94
C SER A 128 -12.93 7.11 -1.53
N ALA A 129 -12.97 5.91 -2.10
CA ALA A 129 -14.16 5.30 -2.68
C ALA A 129 -14.83 4.26 -1.76
N GLY A 130 -14.25 3.96 -0.59
CA GLY A 130 -14.74 2.93 0.33
C GLY A 130 -14.64 1.51 -0.23
N ILE A 131 -13.60 1.23 -1.04
CA ILE A 131 -13.38 -0.08 -1.68
C ILE A 131 -12.11 -0.71 -1.06
N PRO A 132 -12.11 -2.04 -0.78
CA PRO A 132 -10.90 -2.76 -0.38
C PRO A 132 -9.76 -2.56 -1.38
N PRO A 133 -8.53 -2.20 -0.96
CA PRO A 133 -7.40 -1.98 -1.87
C PRO A 133 -7.08 -3.18 -2.77
N SER A 134 -7.22 -4.41 -2.26
CA SER A 134 -7.04 -5.67 -3.01
C SER A 134 -7.86 -5.70 -4.30
N ARG A 135 -9.07 -5.12 -4.29
CA ARG A 135 -9.96 -5.07 -5.46
C ARG A 135 -9.49 -4.14 -6.57
N LEU A 136 -8.53 -3.26 -6.31
CA LEU A 136 -7.93 -2.40 -7.34
C LEU A 136 -6.46 -2.77 -7.60
N LEU A 137 -5.72 -3.23 -6.59
CA LEU A 137 -4.31 -3.61 -6.70
C LEU A 137 -4.10 -4.84 -7.60
N MET A 138 -4.97 -5.84 -7.53
CA MET A 138 -4.88 -7.01 -8.42
C MET A 138 -5.16 -6.65 -9.89
N PRO A 139 -6.24 -5.92 -10.24
CA PRO A 139 -6.42 -5.40 -11.59
C PRO A 139 -5.27 -4.53 -12.10
N LEU A 140 -4.71 -3.66 -11.24
CA LEU A 140 -3.51 -2.87 -11.55
C LEU A 140 -2.35 -3.79 -11.96
N SER A 141 -2.06 -4.82 -11.16
CA SER A 141 -0.97 -5.76 -11.44
C SER A 141 -1.18 -6.52 -12.75
N PHE A 142 -2.36 -7.09 -12.96
CA PHE A 142 -2.68 -7.81 -14.20
C PHE A 142 -2.66 -6.90 -15.43
N ALA A 143 -3.15 -5.67 -15.32
CA ALA A 143 -3.10 -4.71 -16.41
C ALA A 143 -1.66 -4.31 -16.76
N ALA A 144 -0.77 -4.18 -15.76
CA ALA A 144 0.65 -3.93 -16.01
C ALA A 144 1.28 -5.11 -16.76
N ILE A 145 1.08 -6.33 -16.26
CA ILE A 145 1.61 -7.56 -16.88
C ILE A 145 1.11 -7.71 -18.33
N LEU A 146 -0.21 -7.62 -18.55
CA LEU A 146 -0.81 -7.79 -19.87
C LEU A 146 -0.53 -6.61 -20.81
N GLY A 147 -0.39 -5.39 -20.29
CA GLY A 147 0.04 -4.25 -21.08
C GLY A 147 1.47 -4.43 -21.59
N GLY A 148 2.37 -4.91 -20.73
CA GLY A 148 3.78 -5.13 -21.07
C GLY A 148 4.00 -6.17 -22.17
N THR A 149 3.05 -7.09 -22.38
CA THR A 149 3.13 -8.07 -23.47
C THR A 149 2.68 -7.53 -24.83
N THR A 150 2.09 -6.33 -24.89
CA THR A 150 1.56 -5.76 -26.14
C THR A 150 2.64 -5.19 -27.06
N THR A 151 3.83 -4.87 -26.55
CA THR A 151 4.94 -4.40 -27.37
C THR A 151 6.23 -5.12 -26.98
N LEU A 152 7.22 -5.03 -27.87
CA LEU A 152 8.56 -5.51 -27.58
C LEU A 152 9.21 -4.76 -26.41
N ILE A 153 8.88 -3.47 -26.22
CA ILE A 153 9.50 -2.60 -25.22
C ILE A 153 8.89 -2.81 -23.83
N GLY A 154 7.62 -3.21 -23.75
CA GLY A 154 6.85 -3.25 -22.50
C GLY A 154 7.39 -4.19 -21.42
N THR A 155 8.19 -5.21 -21.79
CA THR A 155 8.83 -6.11 -20.82
C THR A 155 10.22 -6.55 -21.28
N SER A 156 11.15 -6.67 -20.33
CA SER A 156 12.52 -7.13 -20.57
C SER A 156 12.59 -8.54 -21.14
N THR A 157 11.62 -9.40 -20.85
CA THR A 157 11.56 -10.76 -21.40
C THR A 157 11.40 -10.76 -22.92
N ASN A 158 10.61 -9.84 -23.49
CA ASN A 158 10.44 -9.73 -24.93
C ASN A 158 11.75 -9.29 -25.60
N LEU A 159 12.47 -8.34 -25.00
CA LEU A 159 13.76 -7.87 -25.48
C LEU A 159 14.82 -8.98 -25.43
N VAL A 160 14.86 -9.78 -24.35
CA VAL A 160 15.78 -10.91 -24.24
C VAL A 160 15.53 -11.94 -25.34
N VAL A 161 14.26 -12.28 -25.61
CA VAL A 161 13.91 -13.23 -26.69
C VAL A 161 14.28 -12.66 -28.06
N SER A 162 14.07 -11.36 -28.30
CA SER A 162 14.55 -10.69 -29.53
C SER A 162 16.07 -10.78 -29.67
N GLY A 163 16.80 -10.48 -28.60
CA GLY A 163 18.26 -10.56 -28.61
C GLY A 163 18.77 -11.97 -28.89
N ILE A 164 18.10 -13.00 -28.36
CA ILE A 164 18.43 -14.40 -28.67
C ILE A 164 18.13 -14.71 -30.15
N ALA A 165 16.99 -14.28 -30.68
CA ALA A 165 16.66 -14.47 -32.10
C ALA A 165 17.73 -13.86 -33.02
N GLU A 166 18.18 -12.64 -32.73
CA GLU A 166 19.28 -11.98 -33.46
C GLU A 166 20.58 -12.79 -33.40
N THR A 167 20.94 -13.33 -32.24
CA THR A 167 22.16 -14.18 -32.13
C THR A 167 22.07 -15.47 -32.92
N LEU A 168 20.86 -15.94 -33.22
CA LEU A 168 20.60 -17.11 -34.07
C LEU A 168 20.55 -16.75 -35.58
N GLY A 169 20.72 -15.48 -35.93
CA GLY A 169 20.69 -15.00 -37.32
C GLY A 169 19.30 -14.64 -37.85
N GLU A 170 18.29 -14.61 -36.98
CA GLU A 170 16.95 -14.14 -37.33
C GLU A 170 16.86 -12.62 -37.28
N ALA A 171 15.87 -12.06 -37.98
CA ALA A 171 15.60 -10.62 -37.93
C ALA A 171 15.12 -10.20 -36.52
N PRO A 172 15.52 -9.03 -36.02
CA PRO A 172 15.02 -8.49 -34.76
C PRO A 172 13.51 -8.33 -34.80
N PHE A 173 12.84 -8.53 -33.67
CA PHE A 173 11.39 -8.30 -33.62
C PHE A 173 11.10 -6.81 -33.78
N GLY A 174 10.06 -6.50 -34.54
CA GLY A 174 9.51 -5.14 -34.59
C GLY A 174 8.82 -4.79 -33.28
N VAL A 175 8.76 -3.49 -32.97
CA VAL A 175 8.14 -2.97 -31.73
C VAL A 175 6.71 -3.48 -31.55
N PHE A 176 5.95 -3.59 -32.65
CA PHE A 176 4.54 -3.96 -32.66
C PHE A 176 4.28 -5.39 -33.16
N THR A 177 5.31 -6.22 -33.35
CA THR A 177 5.14 -7.62 -33.80
C THR A 177 4.26 -8.42 -32.83
N LEU A 178 4.35 -8.14 -31.54
CA LEU A 178 3.59 -8.83 -30.48
C LEU A 178 2.18 -8.24 -30.27
N THR A 179 1.90 -7.06 -30.81
CA THR A 179 0.68 -6.30 -30.52
C THR A 179 -0.62 -7.03 -30.85
N PRO A 180 -0.77 -7.73 -31.99
CA PRO A 180 -2.03 -8.41 -32.31
C PRO A 180 -2.43 -9.43 -31.23
N MET A 181 -1.49 -10.29 -30.81
CA MET A 181 -1.75 -11.28 -29.76
C MET A 181 -1.79 -10.66 -28.36
N GLY A 182 -0.93 -9.68 -28.10
CA GLY A 182 -0.93 -8.94 -26.83
C GLY A 182 -2.27 -8.24 -26.57
N LEU A 183 -2.88 -7.63 -27.60
CA LEU A 183 -4.20 -7.01 -27.49
C LEU A 183 -5.31 -8.05 -27.22
N VAL A 184 -5.22 -9.25 -27.80
CA VAL A 184 -6.15 -10.35 -27.49
C VAL A 184 -6.03 -10.76 -26.02
N PHE A 185 -4.80 -10.94 -25.52
CA PHE A 185 -4.58 -11.28 -24.11
C PHE A 185 -5.01 -10.16 -23.16
N LEU A 186 -4.74 -8.91 -23.50
CA LEU A 186 -5.18 -7.75 -22.74
C LEU A 186 -6.71 -7.67 -22.69
N ALA A 187 -7.39 -7.83 -23.83
CA ALA A 187 -8.85 -7.83 -23.89
C ALA A 187 -9.44 -8.98 -23.07
N ALA A 188 -8.88 -10.19 -23.19
CA ALA A 188 -9.31 -11.34 -22.42
C ALA A 188 -9.12 -11.14 -20.90
N GLY A 189 -7.98 -10.58 -20.48
CA GLY A 189 -7.71 -10.29 -19.07
C GLY A 189 -8.59 -9.18 -18.51
N ILE A 190 -8.83 -8.10 -19.27
CA ILE A 190 -9.78 -7.04 -18.89
C ILE A 190 -11.19 -7.63 -18.74
N ALA A 191 -11.64 -8.42 -19.73
CA ALA A 191 -12.94 -9.07 -19.67
C ALA A 191 -13.07 -10.01 -18.47
N TYR A 192 -12.04 -10.83 -18.20
CA TYR A 192 -12.00 -11.70 -17.05
C TYR A 192 -12.11 -10.92 -15.73
N MET A 193 -11.31 -9.86 -15.56
CA MET A 193 -11.34 -9.04 -14.34
C MET A 193 -12.69 -8.33 -14.16
N ALA A 194 -13.29 -7.84 -15.25
CA ALA A 194 -14.58 -7.16 -15.23
C ALA A 194 -15.77 -8.11 -14.97
N LEU A 195 -15.69 -9.37 -15.40
CA LEU A 195 -16.80 -10.33 -15.30
C LEU A 195 -16.68 -11.27 -14.09
N VAL A 196 -15.49 -11.84 -13.87
CA VAL A 196 -15.24 -12.93 -12.90
C VAL A 196 -14.31 -12.46 -11.78
N GLY A 197 -13.19 -11.84 -12.14
CA GLY A 197 -12.12 -11.50 -11.20
C GLY A 197 -12.61 -10.66 -10.02
N TRP A 198 -13.44 -9.64 -10.25
CA TRP A 198 -13.98 -8.80 -9.17
C TRP A 198 -14.77 -9.56 -8.09
N ARG A 199 -15.33 -10.75 -8.40
CA ARG A 199 -16.05 -11.60 -7.43
C ARG A 199 -15.12 -12.49 -6.61
N LEU A 200 -13.97 -12.87 -7.17
CA LEU A 200 -13.00 -13.77 -6.54
C LEU A 200 -11.99 -13.01 -5.67
N LEU A 201 -11.85 -11.69 -5.87
CA LEU A 201 -10.90 -10.89 -5.11
C LEU A 201 -11.32 -10.77 -3.64
N PRO A 202 -10.39 -11.05 -2.70
CA PRO A 202 -10.68 -10.98 -1.27
C PRO A 202 -11.10 -9.56 -0.90
N GLY A 203 -12.26 -9.43 -0.26
CA GLY A 203 -12.82 -8.16 0.21
C GLY A 203 -12.71 -8.05 1.72
N GLY A 204 -11.48 -7.94 2.23
CA GLY A 204 -11.24 -7.59 3.63
C GLY A 204 -11.07 -6.07 3.76
N ASP A 205 -11.72 -5.47 4.75
CA ASP A 205 -11.60 -4.05 5.05
C ASP A 205 -10.37 -3.87 5.95
N ARG A 206 -9.33 -3.13 5.55
CA ARG A 206 -8.10 -2.97 6.36
C ARG A 206 -8.35 -2.35 7.75
N THR A 207 -9.54 -1.80 7.98
CA THR A 207 -9.97 -1.36 9.31
C THR A 207 -10.17 -2.56 10.25
N SER A 208 -10.60 -3.71 9.74
CA SER A 208 -10.56 -4.97 10.48
C SER A 208 -9.12 -5.38 10.74
N ASP A 209 -8.21 -5.25 9.76
CA ASP A 209 -6.80 -5.65 9.94
C ASP A 209 -6.08 -4.83 11.03
N LEU A 210 -6.30 -3.52 11.12
CA LEU A 210 -5.74 -2.69 12.20
C LEU A 210 -6.40 -2.97 13.55
N GLN A 211 -7.70 -3.27 13.58
CA GLN A 211 -8.38 -3.65 14.82
C GLN A 211 -7.98 -5.05 15.28
N GLU A 212 -7.72 -5.98 14.36
CA GLU A 212 -7.24 -7.33 14.63
C GLU A 212 -5.76 -7.33 15.05
N ALA A 213 -4.89 -6.56 14.36
CA ALA A 213 -3.46 -6.44 14.70
C ALA A 213 -3.22 -5.81 16.08
N PHE A 214 -4.18 -4.99 16.55
CA PHE A 214 -4.19 -4.43 17.89
C PHE A 214 -5.23 -5.12 18.80
N GLY A 215 -5.80 -6.29 18.48
CA GLY A 215 -6.70 -7.01 19.41
C GLY A 215 -7.95 -6.24 19.91
N MET A 216 -8.37 -5.18 19.23
CA MET A 216 -9.39 -4.23 19.71
C MET A 216 -10.83 -4.78 19.71
N ARG A 217 -11.08 -5.90 19.04
CA ARG A 217 -12.43 -6.51 18.93
C ARG A 217 -12.99 -6.98 20.28
N ASP A 218 -12.11 -7.34 21.22
CA ASP A 218 -12.53 -7.87 22.53
C ASP A 218 -12.72 -6.79 23.60
N TYR A 219 -12.40 -5.53 23.27
CA TYR A 219 -12.32 -4.43 24.24
C TYR A 219 -13.19 -3.21 23.96
N LEU A 220 -13.84 -3.06 22.80
CA LEU A 220 -14.73 -1.92 22.51
C LEU A 220 -16.18 -2.37 22.37
N THR A 221 -17.08 -1.75 23.12
CA THR A 221 -18.51 -2.04 23.04
C THR A 221 -19.36 -0.78 23.21
N GLU A 222 -20.61 -0.84 22.75
CA GLU A 222 -21.61 0.20 22.96
C GLU A 222 -22.67 -0.28 23.94
N LEU A 223 -22.95 0.57 24.92
CA LEU A 223 -23.87 0.31 26.02
C LEU A 223 -24.96 1.38 26.01
N GLU A 224 -26.22 0.98 26.02
CA GLU A 224 -27.32 1.93 26.23
C GLU A 224 -27.68 1.98 27.72
N LEU A 225 -27.66 3.19 28.29
CA LEU A 225 -28.11 3.43 29.66
C LEU A 225 -29.63 3.36 29.74
N LEU A 226 -30.13 2.28 30.32
CA LEU A 226 -31.55 2.14 30.63
C LEU A 226 -31.96 3.13 31.73
N SER A 227 -33.23 3.54 31.72
CA SER A 227 -33.80 4.45 32.72
C SER A 227 -33.71 3.93 34.16
N ALA A 228 -33.56 2.62 34.36
CA ALA A 228 -33.39 1.98 35.66
C ALA A 228 -31.92 1.86 36.11
N SER A 229 -30.95 2.36 35.33
CA SER A 229 -29.53 2.20 35.66
C SER A 229 -29.11 3.10 36.83
N PRO A 230 -28.39 2.56 37.85
CA PRO A 230 -27.85 3.36 38.97
C PRO A 230 -26.85 4.44 38.55
N ALA A 231 -26.36 4.37 37.31
CA ALA A 231 -25.45 5.36 36.72
C ALA A 231 -26.17 6.64 36.27
N VAL A 232 -27.49 6.60 36.03
CA VAL A 232 -28.27 7.77 35.60
C VAL A 232 -28.32 8.81 36.73
N GLY A 233 -28.06 10.08 36.39
CA GLY A 233 -27.99 11.18 37.33
C GLY A 233 -26.67 11.27 38.12
N ARG A 234 -25.70 10.39 37.85
CA ARG A 234 -24.35 10.43 38.44
C ARG A 234 -23.34 11.03 37.47
N ARG A 235 -22.30 11.64 38.02
CA ARG A 235 -21.13 12.07 37.24
C ARG A 235 -20.37 10.83 36.74
N ILE A 236 -19.78 10.90 35.55
CA ILE A 236 -19.03 9.78 34.93
C ILE A 236 -18.02 9.17 35.92
N MET A 237 -17.18 9.99 36.54
CA MET A 237 -16.14 9.55 37.48
C MET A 237 -16.69 9.02 38.81
N ASP A 238 -17.95 9.31 39.12
CA ASP A 238 -18.64 8.85 40.32
C ASP A 238 -19.55 7.65 40.05
N SER A 239 -19.68 7.24 38.78
CA SER A 239 -20.53 6.13 38.39
C SER A 239 -19.87 4.78 38.70
N HIS A 240 -20.69 3.79 39.03
CA HIS A 240 -20.26 2.40 39.21
C HIS A 240 -19.63 1.84 37.92
N LEU A 241 -19.96 2.39 36.74
CA LEU A 241 -19.37 1.97 35.46
C LEU A 241 -17.85 2.24 35.44
N VAL A 242 -17.42 3.41 35.88
CA VAL A 242 -15.99 3.77 35.90
C VAL A 242 -15.30 3.22 37.14
N ARG A 243 -15.92 3.33 38.33
CA ARG A 243 -15.26 3.00 39.60
C ARG A 243 -15.18 1.51 39.91
N GLU A 244 -16.22 0.76 39.59
CA GLU A 244 -16.34 -0.65 40.00
C GLU A 244 -16.19 -1.61 38.83
N LEU A 245 -16.62 -1.20 37.63
CA LEU A 245 -16.48 -2.00 36.40
C LEU A 245 -15.25 -1.63 35.57
N GLU A 246 -14.45 -0.65 36.03
CA GLU A 246 -13.23 -0.18 35.36
C GLU A 246 -13.44 0.15 33.87
N MET A 247 -14.64 0.66 33.52
CA MET A 247 -14.96 0.99 32.13
C MET A 247 -14.43 2.38 31.77
N ASP A 248 -13.70 2.45 30.66
CA ASP A 248 -13.29 3.73 30.07
C ASP A 248 -14.37 4.22 29.10
N ILE A 249 -15.06 5.32 29.45
CA ILE A 249 -16.06 5.94 28.55
C ILE A 249 -15.35 6.79 27.51
N ILE A 250 -15.39 6.35 26.25
CA ILE A 250 -14.74 7.02 25.11
C ILE A 250 -15.65 8.06 24.50
N ALA A 251 -16.95 7.77 24.39
CA ALA A 251 -17.93 8.72 23.86
C ALA A 251 -19.33 8.47 24.43
N ILE A 252 -20.14 9.53 24.42
CA ILE A 252 -21.55 9.50 24.79
C ILE A 252 -22.34 10.07 23.62
N GLN A 253 -23.33 9.32 23.14
CA GLN A 253 -24.33 9.80 22.21
C GLN A 253 -25.63 10.05 22.98
N ARG A 254 -26.13 11.28 22.92
CA ARG A 254 -27.37 11.73 23.57
C ARG A 254 -28.30 12.30 22.51
N GLY A 255 -29.26 11.51 22.06
CA GLY A 255 -30.09 11.84 20.90
C GLY A 255 -29.21 12.08 19.66
N GLU A 256 -29.30 13.28 19.07
CA GLU A 256 -28.46 13.71 17.93
C GLU A 256 -27.09 14.26 18.36
N SER A 257 -26.91 14.61 19.63
CA SER A 257 -25.67 15.22 20.14
C SER A 257 -24.65 14.16 20.53
N ARG A 258 -23.39 14.37 20.14
CA ARG A 258 -22.28 13.46 20.47
C ARG A 258 -21.19 14.16 21.26
N PHE A 259 -20.81 13.54 22.37
CA PHE A 259 -19.74 13.97 23.25
C PHE A 259 -18.59 12.96 23.18
N THR A 260 -17.47 13.35 22.59
CA THR A 260 -16.24 12.54 22.54
C THR A 260 -15.34 12.89 23.72
N MET A 261 -14.90 11.89 24.49
CA MET A 261 -14.20 12.05 25.78
C MET A 261 -14.91 13.08 26.67
N PRO A 262 -16.14 12.77 27.11
CA PRO A 262 -16.88 13.62 28.03
C PRO A 262 -16.04 13.91 29.28
N PRO A 263 -16.11 15.13 29.85
CA PRO A 263 -15.38 15.44 31.07
C PRO A 263 -15.94 14.60 32.22
N GLY A 264 -15.07 14.21 33.16
CA GLY A 264 -15.42 13.24 34.21
C GLY A 264 -16.54 13.68 35.16
N ASP A 265 -16.84 14.97 35.19
CA ASP A 265 -17.92 15.59 35.95
C ASP A 265 -19.25 15.66 35.18
N MET A 266 -19.28 15.26 33.91
CA MET A 266 -20.51 15.20 33.10
C MET A 266 -21.47 14.18 33.70
N VAL A 267 -22.75 14.57 33.79
CA VAL A 267 -23.82 13.74 34.34
C VAL A 267 -24.40 12.84 33.25
N LEU A 268 -24.49 11.54 33.55
CA LEU A 268 -25.07 10.52 32.68
C LEU A 268 -26.61 10.59 32.71
N GLU A 269 -27.24 10.48 31.54
CA GLU A 269 -28.70 10.53 31.38
C GLU A 269 -29.26 9.20 30.85
N ALA A 270 -30.54 8.95 31.12
CA ALA A 270 -31.22 7.78 30.58
C ALA A 270 -31.33 7.91 29.04
N GLY A 271 -31.04 6.82 28.33
CA GLY A 271 -30.98 6.79 26.87
C GLY A 271 -29.65 7.22 26.27
N ASP A 272 -28.65 7.58 27.09
CA ASP A 272 -27.28 7.80 26.62
C ASP A 272 -26.71 6.48 26.06
N VAL A 273 -26.18 6.52 24.84
CA VAL A 273 -25.41 5.41 24.27
C VAL A 273 -23.92 5.67 24.51
N LEU A 274 -23.34 4.89 25.41
CA LEU A 274 -21.95 4.98 25.83
C LEU A 274 -21.11 4.06 24.94
N LYS A 275 -20.14 4.64 24.23
CA LYS A 275 -19.04 3.88 23.64
C LYS A 275 -17.99 3.69 24.72
N VAL A 276 -17.78 2.46 25.16
CA VAL A 276 -16.90 2.13 26.27
C VAL A 276 -15.80 1.17 25.84
N ARG A 277 -14.67 1.25 26.53
CA ARG A 277 -13.60 0.26 26.45
C ARG A 277 -13.56 -0.59 27.72
N CYS A 278 -13.69 -1.89 27.56
CA CYS A 278 -13.78 -2.88 28.64
C CYS A 278 -13.71 -4.31 28.08
N ASP A 279 -13.18 -5.23 28.88
CA ASP A 279 -13.20 -6.67 28.58
C ASP A 279 -14.64 -7.21 28.51
N ILE A 280 -15.02 -7.80 27.38
CA ILE A 280 -16.38 -8.34 27.14
C ILE A 280 -16.73 -9.49 28.12
N GLY A 281 -15.75 -10.25 28.59
CA GLY A 281 -15.92 -11.32 29.58
C GLY A 281 -16.39 -10.79 30.93
N ARG A 282 -15.82 -9.66 31.40
CA ARG A 282 -16.24 -8.97 32.64
C ARG A 282 -17.66 -8.43 32.55
N ILE A 283 -18.06 -7.85 31.42
CA ILE A 283 -19.44 -7.34 31.26
C ILE A 283 -20.47 -8.46 31.29
N ARG A 284 -20.21 -9.59 30.64
CA ARG A 284 -21.14 -10.72 30.65
C ARG A 284 -21.39 -11.25 32.06
N ALA A 285 -20.39 -11.21 32.94
CA ALA A 285 -20.52 -11.61 34.35
C ALA A 285 -21.28 -10.58 35.22
N LEU A 286 -21.37 -9.30 34.78
CA LEU A 286 -21.85 -8.17 35.59
C LEU A 286 -23.10 -7.49 35.02
N LYS A 287 -23.65 -8.01 33.91
CA LYS A 287 -24.84 -7.51 33.22
C LYS A 287 -26.05 -7.34 34.16
N ASP A 288 -26.23 -8.27 35.10
CA ASP A 288 -27.36 -8.28 36.03
C ASP A 288 -27.22 -7.25 37.16
N ARG A 289 -25.99 -6.79 37.47
CA ARG A 289 -25.73 -5.78 38.52
C ARG A 289 -25.72 -4.35 37.99
N ALA A 290 -25.42 -4.16 36.70
CA ALA A 290 -25.28 -2.82 36.11
C ALA A 290 -26.58 -2.24 35.50
N HIS A 291 -27.63 -3.05 35.33
CA HIS A 291 -28.88 -2.67 34.65
C HIS A 291 -28.65 -1.99 33.29
N VAL A 292 -27.70 -2.50 32.52
CA VAL A 292 -27.35 -2.00 31.19
C VAL A 292 -27.87 -2.97 30.13
N ALA A 293 -28.55 -2.46 29.11
CA ALA A 293 -28.86 -3.25 27.93
C ALA A 293 -27.64 -3.26 27.00
N LEU A 294 -26.98 -4.41 26.92
CA LEU A 294 -26.18 -4.73 25.74
C LEU A 294 -27.16 -4.80 24.57
N LYS A 295 -27.04 -3.93 23.57
CA LYS A 295 -27.79 -4.08 22.32
C LYS A 295 -27.31 -5.35 21.62
N PRO A 296 -28.09 -6.46 21.63
CA PRO A 296 -27.70 -7.67 20.93
C PRO A 296 -28.15 -7.48 19.48
N GLY A 297 -27.22 -7.22 18.56
CA GLY A 297 -27.60 -7.07 17.15
C GLY A 297 -26.62 -6.37 16.24
N LEU A 298 -25.58 -5.70 16.74
CA LEU A 298 -24.50 -5.27 15.87
C LEU A 298 -23.36 -6.28 15.98
N LYS A 299 -23.07 -6.92 14.84
CA LYS A 299 -21.80 -7.62 14.63
C LYS A 299 -20.68 -6.77 15.24
N VAL A 300 -19.88 -7.39 16.10
CA VAL A 300 -18.66 -6.82 16.67
C VAL A 300 -17.89 -6.14 15.53
N ALA A 301 -17.94 -4.81 15.55
CA ALA A 301 -17.18 -3.86 14.75
C ALA A 301 -16.78 -4.31 13.34
N ASP A 302 -17.69 -4.19 12.37
CA ASP A 302 -17.28 -4.12 10.95
C ASP A 302 -17.53 -2.75 10.31
N HIS A 303 -18.29 -1.81 10.90
CA HIS A 303 -18.49 -0.50 10.26
C HIS A 303 -18.70 0.74 11.14
N ASP A 304 -18.89 0.64 12.46
CA ASP A 304 -19.23 1.85 13.28
C ASP A 304 -18.05 2.53 14.01
N LEU A 305 -16.83 2.01 13.87
CA LEU A 305 -15.64 2.72 14.36
C LEU A 305 -15.24 3.90 13.46
N LEU A 306 -15.73 3.94 12.21
CA LEU A 306 -15.56 5.06 11.29
C LEU A 306 -16.80 5.96 11.33
N THR A 307 -16.85 6.81 12.34
CA THR A 307 -17.81 7.91 12.31
C THR A 307 -17.44 8.88 11.18
N ARG A 308 -18.42 9.42 10.45
CA ARG A 308 -18.21 10.50 9.47
C ARG A 308 -17.35 11.62 10.08
N GLY A 309 -16.07 11.69 9.72
CA GLY A 309 -15.17 12.80 10.07
C GLY A 309 -13.99 12.49 11.01
N THR A 310 -13.70 11.23 11.36
CA THR A 310 -12.46 10.82 12.07
C THR A 310 -11.70 9.73 11.29
N LYS A 311 -10.39 9.59 11.53
CA LYS A 311 -9.56 8.48 11.01
C LYS A 311 -8.67 7.93 12.12
N LEU A 312 -8.31 6.66 12.01
CA LEU A 312 -7.28 6.02 12.81
C LEU A 312 -5.90 6.30 12.22
N VAL A 313 -4.92 6.59 13.08
CA VAL A 313 -3.52 6.81 12.73
C VAL A 313 -2.62 6.09 13.72
N GLU A 314 -1.51 5.55 13.23
CA GLU A 314 -0.43 5.00 14.07
C GLU A 314 0.61 6.10 14.29
N LEU A 315 0.87 6.43 15.55
CA LEU A 315 1.88 7.41 15.96
C LEU A 315 3.05 6.67 16.59
N VAL A 316 4.21 6.66 15.94
CA VAL A 316 5.44 6.08 16.48
C VAL A 316 6.16 7.15 17.28
N ILE A 317 6.43 6.87 18.55
CA ILE A 317 7.23 7.77 19.38
C ILE A 317 8.68 7.76 18.89
N THR A 318 9.20 8.92 18.50
CA THR A 318 10.56 9.07 17.98
C THR A 318 11.59 9.08 19.12
N SER A 319 12.84 8.75 18.80
CA SER A 319 13.97 8.93 19.73
C SER A 319 14.17 10.43 20.01
N ASN A 320 14.31 10.82 21.28
CA ASN A 320 14.33 12.21 21.77
C ASN A 320 12.96 12.92 21.73
N SER A 321 11.86 12.17 21.66
CA SER A 321 10.52 12.75 21.77
C SER A 321 10.30 13.41 23.13
N GLU A 322 9.63 14.57 23.17
CA GLU A 322 9.16 15.15 24.43
C GLU A 322 8.10 14.30 25.16
N LEU A 323 7.60 13.25 24.50
CA LEU A 323 6.65 12.28 25.05
C LEU A 323 7.37 11.08 25.69
N GLU A 324 8.67 10.91 25.45
CA GLU A 324 9.44 9.83 26.03
C GLU A 324 9.52 9.95 27.56
N GLY A 325 9.22 8.86 28.26
CA GLY A 325 9.18 8.80 29.73
C GLY A 325 7.92 9.38 30.37
N LYS A 326 6.99 9.95 29.58
CA LYS A 326 5.69 10.44 30.08
C LYS A 326 4.60 9.39 29.97
N THR A 327 3.66 9.42 30.88
CA THR A 327 2.41 8.66 30.74
C THR A 327 1.51 9.28 29.66
N ILE A 328 0.57 8.50 29.09
CA ILE A 328 -0.42 9.05 28.13
C ILE A 328 -1.19 10.23 28.73
N ARG A 329 -1.46 10.20 30.05
CA ARG A 329 -2.10 11.28 30.79
C ARG A 329 -1.27 12.56 30.78
N GLU A 330 0.03 12.46 31.03
CA GLU A 330 0.96 13.59 31.03
C GLU A 330 1.30 14.09 29.62
N ALA A 331 1.29 13.18 28.64
CA ALA A 331 1.47 13.48 27.23
C ALA A 331 0.32 14.35 26.67
N ASP A 332 -0.88 14.20 27.24
CA ASP A 332 -2.10 14.94 26.89
C ASP A 332 -2.34 15.01 25.36
N LEU A 333 -2.28 13.82 24.75
CA LEU A 333 -2.38 13.66 23.28
C LEU A 333 -3.67 14.27 22.71
N LEU A 334 -4.74 14.27 23.50
CA LEU A 334 -6.01 14.87 23.12
C LEU A 334 -5.90 16.38 22.97
N ARG A 335 -5.38 17.10 23.97
CA ARG A 335 -5.37 18.56 23.91
C ARG A 335 -4.29 19.09 22.99
N LYS A 336 -3.09 18.49 23.03
CA LYS A 336 -1.94 18.93 22.23
C LYS A 336 -2.07 18.54 20.75
N TYR A 337 -2.48 17.30 20.49
CA TYR A 337 -2.42 16.71 19.17
C TYR A 337 -3.80 16.36 18.58
N ARG A 338 -4.90 16.63 19.31
CA ARG A 338 -6.27 16.25 18.91
C ARG A 338 -6.38 14.76 18.56
N ALA A 339 -5.57 13.95 19.24
CA ALA A 339 -5.42 12.53 19.01
C ALA A 339 -5.92 11.75 20.23
N VAL A 340 -6.89 10.87 20.02
CA VAL A 340 -7.46 10.03 21.06
C VAL A 340 -6.72 8.70 21.08
N ALA A 341 -5.88 8.45 22.09
CA ALA A 341 -5.18 7.18 22.21
C ALA A 341 -6.16 6.01 22.46
N LEU A 342 -6.12 5.01 21.57
CA LEU A 342 -6.95 3.83 21.61
C LEU A 342 -6.21 2.61 22.14
N ALA A 343 -4.93 2.47 21.76
CA ALA A 343 -4.02 1.41 22.20
C ALA A 343 -2.57 1.89 22.13
N VAL A 344 -1.70 1.29 22.93
CA VAL A 344 -0.24 1.48 22.84
C VAL A 344 0.39 0.11 22.66
N ARG A 345 1.15 -0.05 21.58
CA ARG A 345 1.98 -1.23 21.36
C ARG A 345 3.40 -0.92 21.83
N HIS A 346 3.84 -1.64 22.87
CA HIS A 346 5.21 -1.65 23.35
C HIS A 346 5.87 -2.95 22.87
N ARG A 347 6.72 -2.85 21.83
CA ARG A 347 7.33 -4.01 21.16
C ARG A 347 6.25 -4.98 20.62
N GLU A 348 6.11 -6.17 21.21
CA GLU A 348 5.14 -7.20 20.82
C GLU A 348 3.88 -7.22 21.72
N GLU A 349 3.89 -6.46 22.81
CA GLU A 349 2.75 -6.39 23.74
C GLU A 349 1.87 -5.19 23.40
N VAL A 350 0.55 -5.41 23.39
CA VAL A 350 -0.43 -4.35 23.18
C VAL A 350 -1.14 -4.07 24.50
N VAL A 351 -1.01 -2.83 24.98
CA VAL A 351 -1.64 -2.36 26.20
C VAL A 351 -3.00 -1.75 25.85
N HIS A 352 -4.06 -2.35 26.38
CA HIS A 352 -5.44 -1.88 26.23
C HIS A 352 -6.01 -1.26 27.52
N GLU A 353 -5.50 -1.68 28.67
CA GLU A 353 -6.02 -1.31 29.98
C GLU A 353 -5.16 -0.22 30.62
N ARG A 354 -5.80 0.68 31.38
CA ARG A 354 -5.13 1.79 32.09
C ARG A 354 -4.14 2.55 31.21
N LEU A 355 -4.52 2.77 29.95
CA LEU A 355 -3.70 3.48 28.96
C LEU A 355 -3.20 4.83 29.47
N GLN A 356 -4.00 5.53 30.28
CA GLN A 356 -3.63 6.80 30.90
C GLN A 356 -2.37 6.71 31.77
N ASP A 357 -2.07 5.54 32.34
CA ASP A 357 -0.93 5.30 33.22
C ASP A 357 0.25 4.65 32.48
N ALA A 358 0.06 4.26 31.22
CA ALA A 358 1.10 3.65 30.40
C ALA A 358 2.18 4.69 30.05
N THR A 359 3.43 4.39 30.40
CA THR A 359 4.59 5.23 30.07
C THR A 359 5.06 4.99 28.64
N LEU A 360 5.14 6.06 27.86
CA LEU A 360 5.63 6.04 26.48
C LEU A 360 7.15 5.96 26.42
N ARG A 361 7.66 5.12 25.51
CA ARG A 361 9.09 4.98 25.20
C ARG A 361 9.32 5.17 23.71
N ALA A 362 10.55 5.54 23.34
CA ALA A 362 10.94 5.60 21.94
C ALA A 362 10.71 4.25 21.24
N GLY A 363 10.07 4.27 20.07
CA GLY A 363 9.67 3.09 19.30
C GLY A 363 8.26 2.57 19.62
N ASP A 364 7.59 3.08 20.66
CA ASP A 364 6.20 2.70 20.94
C ASP A 364 5.26 3.20 19.85
N VAL A 365 4.24 2.40 19.55
CA VAL A 365 3.22 2.75 18.56
C VAL A 365 1.90 3.03 19.26
N VAL A 366 1.47 4.28 19.24
CA VAL A 366 0.17 4.71 19.75
C VAL A 366 -0.83 4.69 18.61
N LEU A 367 -1.81 3.80 18.67
CA LEU A 367 -2.97 3.84 17.78
C LEU A 367 -3.90 4.94 18.28
N ALA A 368 -4.14 5.96 17.47
CA ALA A 368 -4.96 7.10 17.85
C ALA A 368 -6.08 7.43 16.84
N GLU A 369 -7.22 7.87 17.35
CA GLU A 369 -8.31 8.44 16.53
C GLU A 369 -8.14 9.96 16.43
N VAL A 370 -8.12 10.49 15.21
CA VAL A 370 -7.93 11.92 14.91
C VAL A 370 -9.04 12.40 13.98
N ARG A 371 -9.52 13.63 14.16
CA ARG A 371 -10.49 14.24 13.23
C ARG A 371 -9.88 14.39 11.84
N SER A 372 -10.61 14.02 10.79
CA SER A 372 -10.07 13.94 9.42
C SER A 372 -9.43 15.25 8.91
N HIS A 373 -9.96 16.40 9.32
CA HIS A 373 -9.42 17.72 8.94
C HIS A 373 -8.12 18.09 9.68
N TYR A 374 -7.81 17.45 10.81
CA TYR A 374 -6.63 17.76 11.62
C TYR A 374 -5.41 16.91 11.24
N ILE A 375 -5.58 15.89 10.40
CA ILE A 375 -4.51 14.99 9.96
C ILE A 375 -3.42 15.75 9.20
N GLU A 376 -3.80 16.68 8.32
CA GLU A 376 -2.84 17.51 7.59
C GLU A 376 -1.97 18.35 8.55
N ARG A 377 -2.58 18.88 9.62
CA ARG A 377 -1.85 19.60 10.66
C ARG A 377 -0.91 18.71 11.46
N LEU A 378 -1.30 17.45 11.69
CA LEU A 378 -0.45 16.46 12.35
C LEU A 378 0.77 16.11 11.49
N LYS A 379 0.61 15.97 10.18
CA LYS A 379 1.71 15.78 9.20
C LYS A 379 2.64 17.00 9.13
N GLU A 380 2.11 18.22 9.26
CA GLU A 380 2.96 19.42 9.35
C GLU A 380 3.85 19.43 10.59
N LEU A 381 3.37 18.88 11.72
CA LEU A 381 4.14 18.75 12.95
C LEU A 381 5.24 17.68 12.82
N GLU A 382 4.94 16.58 12.13
CA GLU A 382 5.90 15.52 11.80
C GLU A 382 7.12 16.04 11.02
N ARG A 383 6.92 17.00 10.11
CA ARG A 383 8.01 17.54 9.27
C ARG A 383 9.00 18.45 10.02
N LYS A 384 8.79 18.72 11.31
CA LYS A 384 9.71 19.51 12.14
C LYS A 384 10.82 18.62 12.70
N ALA A 385 12.03 19.19 12.83
CA ALA A 385 13.22 18.46 13.28
C ALA A 385 13.06 17.81 14.68
N ASP A 386 12.28 18.43 15.57
CA ASP A 386 12.00 17.95 16.92
C ASP A 386 10.62 17.28 17.03
N SER A 387 10.18 16.56 15.99
CA SER A 387 8.86 15.93 16.03
C SER A 387 8.80 14.87 17.13
N PRO A 388 7.81 14.93 18.05
CA PRO A 388 7.66 13.95 19.12
C PRO A 388 7.12 12.59 18.65
N PHE A 389 6.65 12.51 17.40
CA PHE A 389 6.18 11.27 16.81
C PHE A 389 6.35 11.30 15.28
N ALA A 390 6.50 10.11 14.69
CA ALA A 390 6.35 9.89 13.26
C ALA A 390 4.97 9.28 13.02
N ILE A 391 4.29 9.74 11.97
CA ILE A 391 3.00 9.16 11.61
C ILE A 391 3.30 7.99 10.69
N LEU A 392 3.03 6.77 11.14
CA LEU A 392 2.95 5.60 10.26
C LEU A 392 1.64 5.71 9.46
N THR A 393 1.55 6.71 8.60
CA THR A 393 0.63 6.69 7.47
C THR A 393 1.53 6.57 6.25
N GLU A 394 1.48 5.43 5.56
CA GLU A 394 2.09 5.26 4.23
C GLU A 394 1.48 6.28 3.25
N GLU A 395 1.94 7.52 3.31
CA GLU A 395 1.74 8.54 2.29
C GLU A 395 3.06 9.30 2.14
N GLU A 396 4.07 8.62 1.59
CA GLU A 396 5.18 9.32 0.93
C GLU A 396 4.58 10.31 -0.08
N GLY A 397 4.96 11.58 0.04
CA GLY A 397 4.37 12.67 -0.74
C GLY A 397 4.40 12.39 -2.24
N MET A 398 3.23 12.41 -2.88
CA MET A 398 3.12 12.19 -4.33
C MET A 398 3.95 13.22 -5.12
N PRO A 399 4.68 12.80 -6.18
CA PRO A 399 5.43 13.72 -7.02
C PRO A 399 4.53 14.76 -7.68
N ILE A 400 4.89 16.04 -7.58
CA ILE A 400 4.15 17.15 -8.18
C ILE A 400 4.25 17.05 -9.71
N PHE A 401 3.11 17.12 -10.40
CA PHE A 401 3.07 16.98 -11.85
C PHE A 401 3.72 18.16 -12.59
N ALA A 402 4.87 17.90 -13.21
CA ALA A 402 5.62 18.86 -14.02
C ALA A 402 5.23 18.74 -15.51
N LYS A 403 4.13 19.40 -15.91
CA LYS A 403 3.57 19.35 -17.29
C LYS A 403 4.60 19.50 -18.41
N ARG A 404 5.51 20.48 -18.32
CA ARG A 404 6.52 20.74 -19.36
C ARG A 404 7.54 19.60 -19.47
N ARG A 405 8.01 19.07 -18.34
CA ARG A 405 8.91 17.91 -18.30
C ARG A 405 8.21 16.66 -18.80
N PHE A 406 6.95 16.46 -18.45
CA PHE A 406 6.14 15.37 -18.99
C PHE A 406 6.00 15.42 -20.50
N ALA A 407 5.62 16.58 -21.06
CA ALA A 407 5.49 16.72 -22.51
C ALA A 407 6.82 16.45 -23.24
N PHE A 408 7.93 16.90 -22.66
CA PHE A 408 9.27 16.62 -23.20
C PHE A 408 9.61 15.13 -23.16
N VAL A 409 9.50 14.47 -22.00
CA VAL A 409 9.81 13.04 -21.86
C VAL A 409 8.89 12.18 -22.73
N LEU A 410 7.60 12.52 -22.81
CA LEU A 410 6.65 11.83 -23.69
C LEU A 410 7.01 12.02 -25.17
N GLY A 411 7.45 13.23 -25.56
CA GLY A 411 7.95 13.51 -26.90
C GLY A 411 9.20 12.69 -27.24
N VAL A 412 10.13 12.55 -26.30
CA VAL A 412 11.31 11.69 -26.47
C VAL A 412 10.90 10.22 -26.60
N LEU A 413 10.02 9.71 -25.73
CA LEU A 413 9.52 8.33 -25.84
C LEU A 413 8.82 8.08 -27.17
N ALA A 414 7.97 9.01 -27.63
CA ALA A 414 7.30 8.91 -28.92
C ALA A 414 8.30 8.92 -30.08
N LEU A 415 9.37 9.73 -29.99
CA LEU A 415 10.45 9.74 -30.97
C LEU A 415 11.21 8.41 -30.99
N VAL A 416 11.57 7.86 -29.83
CA VAL A 416 12.25 6.56 -29.72
C VAL A 416 11.41 5.45 -30.34
N VAL A 417 10.13 5.36 -29.96
CA VAL A 417 9.19 4.36 -30.49
C VAL A 417 9.00 4.56 -32.00
N GLY A 418 8.84 5.81 -32.45
CA GLY A 418 8.69 6.14 -33.86
C GLY A 418 9.90 5.68 -34.68
N LEU A 419 11.11 6.05 -34.28
CA LEU A 419 12.34 5.66 -34.96
C LEU A 419 12.52 4.13 -34.96
N ALA A 420 12.36 3.49 -33.81
CA ALA A 420 12.45 2.03 -33.68
C ALA A 420 11.41 1.29 -34.55
N SER A 421 10.21 1.85 -34.71
CA SER A 421 9.14 1.24 -35.51
C SER A 421 9.40 1.27 -37.02
N THR A 422 10.24 2.19 -37.51
CA THR A 422 10.60 2.25 -38.94
C THR A 422 11.53 1.13 -39.38
N GLY A 423 12.20 0.45 -38.44
CA GLY A 423 13.22 -0.56 -38.73
C GLY A 423 14.53 0.01 -39.32
N ILE A 424 14.63 1.33 -39.51
CA ILE A 424 15.84 1.99 -40.02
C ILE A 424 16.89 2.12 -38.92
N ILE A 425 16.43 2.39 -37.69
CA ILE A 425 17.27 2.53 -36.49
C ILE A 425 16.86 1.44 -35.52
N GLY A 426 17.84 0.67 -35.02
CA GLY A 426 17.60 -0.35 -34.01
C GLY A 426 17.11 0.26 -32.69
N ILE A 427 16.46 -0.57 -31.89
CA ILE A 427 15.89 -0.12 -30.61
C ILE A 427 17.01 0.38 -29.69
N LEU A 428 18.16 -0.29 -29.70
CA LEU A 428 19.33 0.08 -28.90
C LEU A 428 19.77 1.53 -29.18
N GLU A 429 19.95 1.89 -30.45
CA GLU A 429 20.41 3.23 -30.85
C GLU A 429 19.35 4.28 -30.55
N ALA A 430 18.08 3.97 -30.81
CA ALA A 430 16.97 4.87 -30.52
C ALA A 430 16.88 5.15 -29.01
N THR A 431 16.95 4.12 -28.17
CA THR A 431 16.90 4.26 -26.70
C THR A 431 18.10 5.03 -26.14
N LEU A 432 19.30 4.78 -26.64
CA LEU A 432 20.50 5.52 -26.27
C LEU A 432 20.35 7.02 -26.59
N GLY A 433 19.93 7.36 -27.80
CA GLY A 433 19.69 8.76 -28.19
C GLY A 433 18.62 9.43 -27.33
N GLY A 434 17.55 8.71 -27.00
CA GLY A 434 16.50 9.18 -26.09
C GLY A 434 17.04 9.46 -24.68
N VAL A 435 17.91 8.60 -24.15
CA VAL A 435 18.55 8.82 -22.85
C VAL A 435 19.43 10.06 -22.88
N CYS A 436 20.24 10.25 -23.92
CA CYS A 436 21.06 11.46 -24.07
C CYS A 436 20.20 12.73 -24.07
N LEU A 437 19.06 12.74 -24.79
CA LEU A 437 18.14 13.87 -24.82
C LEU A 437 17.50 14.18 -23.46
N ILE A 438 17.28 13.16 -22.63
CA ILE A 438 16.68 13.34 -21.29
C ILE A 438 17.69 13.85 -20.26
N VAL A 439 18.96 13.49 -20.42
CA VAL A 439 20.03 13.86 -19.48
C VAL A 439 20.56 15.28 -19.74
N LEU A 440 20.55 15.73 -21.00
CA LEU A 440 20.82 17.12 -21.39
C LEU A 440 19.74 18.09 -20.88
#